data_AF-A0A1M7QQG2-F1
#
_entry.id   AF-A0A1M7QQG2-F1
#
_cell.length_a   1.000
_cell.length_b   1.000
_cell.length_c   1.000
_cell.angle_alpha   90.00
_cell.angle_beta   90.00
_cell.angle_gamma   90.00
#
_symmetry.space_group_name_H-M   'P 1'
#
loop_
_entity.id
_entity.type
_entity.pdbx_description
1 polymer ?
#
loop_
_entity_poly.entity_id
_entity_poly.type
_entity_poly.pdbx_seq_one_letter_code
_entity_poly.pdbx_strand_id
1 'polypeptide(L)'
;MNNDHLSEAEIQEYALGTAGLNTKEHIGSCAICEAKAANYRLIFSAMDQLPQPAFDFDVTSLMLAQLPQPETSPDRDERRFYLLIFGALASISIPVYVYRVYFFKMFSGILPAAMYLVILVTVFILVFQGIEMFRKYRKQLNILNYK
;
A
#
# COMPACT_ATOMS: atom_id res chain seq x y z
N MET A 1 17.59 50.11 0.39
CA MET A 1 17.64 48.75 0.96
C MET A 1 16.20 48.40 1.27
N ASN A 2 15.66 47.34 0.66
CA ASN A 2 14.22 47.05 0.68
C ASN A 2 13.74 46.87 2.12
N ASN A 3 12.82 47.73 2.54
CA ASN A 3 12.21 47.75 3.88
C ASN A 3 11.05 46.75 4.00
N ASP A 4 11.02 45.72 3.15
CA ASP A 4 9.96 44.73 3.17
C ASP A 4 10.31 43.65 4.19
N HIS A 5 9.66 43.75 5.35
CA HIS A 5 9.65 42.71 6.37
C HIS A 5 8.78 41.53 5.91
N LEU A 6 9.12 40.33 6.39
CA LEU A 6 8.27 39.15 6.20
C LEU A 6 6.85 39.41 6.72
N SER A 7 5.89 38.81 6.02
CA SER A 7 4.50 38.80 6.46
C SER A 7 4.37 38.02 7.77
N GLU A 8 3.33 38.34 8.53
CA GLU A 8 3.10 37.69 9.82
C GLU A 8 2.90 36.17 9.68
N ALA A 9 2.28 35.72 8.58
CA ALA A 9 2.11 34.31 8.25
C ALA A 9 3.44 33.57 8.07
N GLU A 10 4.39 34.16 7.33
CA GLU A 10 5.72 33.57 7.11
C GLU A 10 6.53 33.46 8.40
N ILE A 11 6.39 34.44 9.30
CA ILE A 11 7.02 34.42 10.62
C ILE A 11 6.43 33.29 11.50
N GLN A 12 5.12 33.07 11.44
CA GLN A 12 4.44 31.99 12.15
C GLN A 12 4.85 30.61 11.61
N GLU A 13 4.91 30.42 10.30
CA GLU A 13 5.42 29.19 9.66
C GLU A 13 6.86 28.89 10.08
N TYR A 14 7.69 29.93 10.21
CA TYR A 14 9.07 29.76 10.69
C TYR A 14 9.10 29.34 12.17
N ALA A 15 8.23 29.90 13.00
CA ALA A 15 8.11 29.51 14.41
C ALA A 15 7.58 28.07 14.57
N LEU A 16 6.72 27.58 13.66
CA LEU A 16 6.23 26.20 13.59
C LEU A 16 7.22 25.22 12.92
N GLY A 17 8.32 25.71 12.35
CA GLY A 17 9.33 24.89 11.69
C GLY A 17 9.00 24.47 10.26
N THR A 18 7.91 24.96 9.68
CA THR A 18 7.44 24.63 8.31
C THR A 18 7.93 25.61 7.24
N ALA A 19 8.63 26.69 7.63
CA ALA A 19 9.08 27.70 6.68
C ALA A 19 10.12 27.23 5.65
N GLY A 20 10.05 27.83 4.47
CA GLY A 20 11.02 27.68 3.38
C GLY A 20 12.38 28.34 3.65
N LEU A 21 13.36 28.05 2.79
CA LEU A 21 14.76 28.51 2.94
C LEU A 21 14.90 30.05 2.97
N ASN A 22 14.17 30.76 2.10
CA ASN A 22 14.23 32.22 2.01
C ASN A 22 13.80 32.92 3.31
N THR A 23 12.77 32.38 3.97
CA THR A 23 12.27 32.90 5.25
C THR A 23 13.30 32.71 6.37
N LYS A 24 14.01 31.57 6.37
CA LYS A 24 15.08 31.29 7.35
C LYS A 24 16.25 32.26 7.19
N GLU A 25 16.64 32.53 5.95
CA GLU A 25 17.74 33.44 5.62
C GLU A 25 17.41 34.90 5.96
N HIS A 26 16.17 35.34 5.68
CA HIS A 26 15.72 36.68 6.06
C HIS A 26 15.66 36.85 7.58
N ILE A 27 15.16 35.85 8.32
CA ILE A 27 15.11 35.92 9.78
C ILE A 27 16.51 35.96 10.39
N GLY A 28 17.48 35.24 9.83
CA GLY A 28 18.88 35.31 10.28
C GLY A 28 19.57 36.65 10.00
N SER A 29 19.00 37.49 9.13
CA SER A 29 19.56 38.79 8.73
C SER A 29 18.74 40.00 9.21
N CYS A 30 17.53 39.79 9.74
CA CYS A 30 16.63 40.85 10.19
C CYS A 30 16.25 40.69 11.67
N ALA A 31 16.83 41.53 12.53
CA ALA A 31 16.62 41.50 13.99
C ALA A 31 15.13 41.68 14.40
N ILE A 32 14.35 42.43 13.61
CA ILE A 32 12.92 42.65 13.88
C ILE A 32 12.12 41.36 13.66
N CYS A 33 12.35 40.68 12.54
CA CYS A 33 11.69 39.41 12.22
C CYS A 33 12.15 38.29 13.16
N GLU A 34 13.41 38.30 13.59
CA GLU A 34 13.93 37.37 14.61
C GLU A 34 13.24 37.55 15.97
N ALA A 35 13.10 38.79 16.45
CA ALA A 35 12.42 39.07 17.71
C ALA A 35 10.94 38.65 17.67
N LYS A 36 10.24 38.89 16.56
CA LYS A 36 8.87 38.41 16.36
C LYS A 36 8.78 36.87 16.34
N ALA A 37 9.67 36.21 15.62
CA ALA A 37 9.72 34.75 15.57
C ALA A 37 9.99 34.13 16.96
N ALA A 38 10.85 34.75 17.76
CA ALA A 38 11.13 34.32 19.14
C ALA A 38 9.87 34.42 20.03
N ASN A 39 9.08 35.49 19.90
CA ASN A 39 7.81 35.63 20.61
C ASN A 39 6.81 34.53 20.23
N TYR A 40 6.67 34.21 18.95
CA TYR A 40 5.79 33.11 18.51
C TYR A 40 6.24 31.76 19.03
N ARG A 41 7.55 31.49 19.03
CA ARG A 41 8.09 30.25 19.63
C ARG A 41 7.76 30.15 21.11
N LEU A 42 7.81 31.27 21.84
CA LEU A 42 7.42 31.29 23.26
C LEU A 42 5.93 30.96 23.42
N ILE A 43 5.06 31.56 22.62
CA ILE A 43 3.61 31.25 22.63
C ILE A 43 3.37 29.77 22.33
N PHE A 44 3.96 29.21 21.28
CA PHE A 44 3.78 27.79 20.93
C PHE A 44 4.33 26.86 22.01
N SER A 45 5.48 27.19 22.61
CA SER A 45 6.02 26.40 23.73
C SER A 45 5.13 26.44 24.97
N ALA A 46 4.43 27.56 25.21
CA ALA A 46 3.45 27.66 26.27
C ALA A 46 2.20 26.84 25.93
N MET A 47 1.80 26.80 24.65
CA MET A 47 0.69 25.97 24.18
C MET A 47 0.97 24.47 24.33
N ASP A 48 2.20 24.02 24.07
CA ASP A 48 2.61 22.62 24.27
C ASP A 48 2.59 22.18 25.73
N GLN A 49 2.67 23.13 26.68
CA GLN A 49 2.56 22.88 28.11
C GLN A 49 1.11 22.80 28.61
N LEU A 50 0.11 23.18 27.79
CA LEU A 50 -1.27 22.93 28.17
C LEU A 50 -1.53 21.41 28.22
N PRO A 51 -2.36 20.95 29.17
CA PRO A 51 -2.76 19.55 29.19
C PRO A 51 -3.38 19.21 27.84
N GLN A 52 -2.90 18.13 27.22
CA GLN A 52 -3.49 17.65 25.98
C GLN A 52 -4.99 17.45 26.21
N PRO A 53 -5.85 17.96 25.31
CA PRO A 53 -7.27 17.75 25.41
C PRO A 53 -7.53 16.24 25.32
N ALA A 54 -7.82 15.62 26.46
CA ALA A 54 -8.37 14.29 26.50
C ALA A 54 -9.82 14.42 26.02
N PHE A 55 -10.10 13.91 24.83
CA PHE A 55 -11.48 13.76 24.40
C PHE A 55 -12.14 12.71 25.30
N ASP A 56 -13.31 13.02 25.86
CA ASP A 56 -14.10 12.07 26.67
C ASP A 56 -14.66 10.89 25.84
N PHE A 57 -14.31 10.83 24.55
CA PHE A 57 -14.72 9.81 23.60
C PHE A 57 -13.54 9.33 22.77
N ASP A 58 -13.60 8.06 22.35
CA ASP A 58 -12.58 7.45 21.52
C ASP A 58 -12.65 8.01 20.08
N VAL A 59 -11.88 9.07 19.82
CA VAL A 59 -11.73 9.69 18.50
C VAL A 59 -11.29 8.67 17.44
N THR A 60 -10.50 7.67 17.84
CA THR A 60 -10.01 6.64 16.93
C THR A 60 -11.18 5.82 16.39
N SER A 61 -12.13 5.45 17.25
CA SER A 61 -13.34 4.71 16.84
C SER A 61 -14.23 5.52 15.88
N LEU A 62 -14.35 6.83 16.09
CA LEU A 62 -15.15 7.72 15.23
C LEU A 62 -14.49 7.95 13.87
N MET A 63 -13.16 8.12 13.83
CA MET A 63 -12.43 8.31 12.58
C MET A 63 -12.38 7.02 11.75
N LEU A 64 -12.29 5.84 12.39
CA LEU A 64 -12.35 4.57 11.67
C LEU A 64 -13.67 4.39 10.91
N ALA A 65 -14.77 4.89 11.46
CA ALA A 65 -16.08 4.82 10.81
C ALA A 65 -16.22 5.80 9.61
N GLN A 66 -15.36 6.82 9.53
CA GLN A 66 -15.35 7.80 8.43
C GLN A 66 -14.29 7.51 7.37
N LEU A 67 -13.45 6.50 7.56
CA LEU A 67 -12.55 6.05 6.50
C LEU A 67 -13.39 5.57 5.32
N PRO A 68 -13.09 6.01 4.08
CA PRO A 68 -13.74 5.46 2.90
C PRO A 68 -13.46 3.96 2.89
N GLN A 69 -14.52 3.16 3.06
CA GLN A 69 -14.38 1.72 2.90
C GLN A 69 -13.87 1.47 1.49
N PRO A 70 -12.88 0.58 1.31
CA PRO A 70 -12.47 0.17 -0.02
C PRO A 70 -13.72 -0.34 -0.71
N GLU A 71 -14.14 0.33 -1.78
CA GLU A 71 -15.31 -0.07 -2.55
C GLU A 71 -15.02 -1.44 -3.16
N THR A 72 -15.41 -2.51 -2.46
CA THR A 72 -15.55 -3.84 -3.03
C THR A 72 -16.85 -3.87 -3.82
N SER A 73 -16.99 -2.97 -4.79
CA SER A 73 -17.91 -3.26 -5.87
C SER A 73 -17.29 -4.46 -6.60
N PRO A 74 -18.05 -5.55 -6.86
CA PRO A 74 -17.57 -6.60 -7.74
C PRO A 74 -17.38 -5.94 -9.09
N ASP A 75 -16.15 -5.49 -9.33
CA ASP A 75 -15.81 -4.72 -10.50
C ASP A 75 -16.19 -5.58 -11.70
N ARG A 76 -16.69 -4.93 -12.75
CA ARG A 76 -17.09 -5.61 -13.98
C ARG A 76 -15.97 -6.51 -14.54
N ASP A 77 -14.75 -6.24 -14.08
CA ASP A 77 -13.53 -7.01 -14.29
C ASP A 77 -13.54 -8.39 -13.61
N GLU A 78 -14.04 -8.54 -12.38
CA GLU A 78 -14.15 -9.86 -11.72
C GLU A 78 -15.08 -10.80 -12.50
N ARG A 79 -16.23 -10.29 -12.98
CA ARG A 79 -17.16 -11.10 -13.77
C ARG A 79 -16.53 -11.56 -15.09
N ARG A 80 -15.74 -10.70 -15.74
CA ARG A 80 -14.98 -11.07 -16.96
C ARG A 80 -13.91 -12.11 -16.64
N PHE A 81 -13.23 -11.95 -15.52
CA PHE A 81 -12.22 -12.90 -15.03
C PHE A 81 -12.83 -14.28 -14.77
N TYR A 82 -13.97 -14.37 -14.09
CA TYR A 82 -14.68 -15.63 -13.87
C TYR A 82 -15.18 -16.26 -15.19
N LEU A 83 -15.67 -15.46 -16.14
CA LEU A 83 -16.07 -15.96 -17.47
C LEU A 83 -14.88 -16.48 -18.27
N LEU A 84 -13.71 -15.83 -18.18
CA LEU A 84 -12.49 -16.31 -18.82
C LEU A 84 -12.01 -17.63 -18.21
N ILE A 85 -12.02 -17.75 -16.88
CA ILE A 85 -11.69 -19.00 -16.19
C ILE A 85 -12.64 -20.11 -16.62
N PHE A 86 -13.95 -19.84 -16.61
CA PHE A 86 -14.94 -20.82 -17.03
C PHE A 86 -14.78 -21.23 -18.49
N GLY A 87 -14.52 -20.26 -19.39
CA GLY A 87 -14.25 -20.52 -20.81
C GLY A 87 -12.98 -21.36 -21.02
N ALA A 88 -11.91 -21.07 -20.29
CA ALA A 88 -10.67 -21.84 -20.36
C ALA A 88 -10.87 -23.29 -19.86
N LEU A 89 -11.54 -23.45 -18.71
CA LEU A 89 -11.90 -24.76 -18.17
C LEU A 89 -12.77 -25.55 -19.14
N ALA A 90 -13.81 -24.93 -19.70
CA ALA A 90 -14.70 -25.58 -20.66
C ALA A 90 -13.95 -25.99 -21.93
N SER A 91 -13.07 -25.12 -22.46
CA SER A 91 -12.28 -25.40 -23.67
C SER A 91 -11.34 -26.59 -23.50
N ILE A 92 -10.82 -26.84 -22.30
CA ILE A 92 -9.95 -27.99 -22.03
C ILE A 92 -10.78 -29.22 -21.69
N SER A 93 -11.84 -29.06 -20.89
CA SER A 93 -12.62 -30.18 -20.35
C SER A 93 -13.50 -30.84 -21.40
N ILE A 94 -14.12 -30.07 -22.31
CA ILE A 94 -15.03 -30.60 -23.33
C ILE A 94 -14.30 -31.54 -24.31
N PRO A 95 -13.17 -31.17 -24.92
CA PRO A 95 -12.43 -32.07 -25.80
C PRO A 95 -11.90 -33.31 -25.07
N VAL A 96 -11.38 -33.14 -23.84
CA VAL A 96 -10.89 -34.28 -23.05
C VAL A 96 -12.01 -35.27 -22.72
N TYR A 97 -13.20 -34.78 -22.42
CA TYR A 97 -14.36 -35.63 -22.14
C TYR A 97 -14.85 -36.38 -23.38
N VAL A 98 -15.04 -35.66 -24.50
CA VAL A 98 -15.53 -36.24 -25.77
C VAL A 98 -14.54 -37.26 -26.33
N TYR A 99 -13.25 -36.96 -26.30
CA TYR A 99 -12.20 -37.80 -26.84
C TYR A 99 -11.51 -38.69 -25.80
N ARG A 100 -12.12 -38.91 -24.62
CA ARG A 100 -11.48 -39.63 -23.50
C ARG A 100 -10.79 -40.93 -23.90
N VAL A 101 -11.43 -41.74 -24.75
CA VAL A 101 -10.90 -43.04 -25.17
C VAL A 101 -9.69 -42.88 -26.09
N TYR A 102 -9.72 -41.90 -27.00
CA TYR A 102 -8.59 -41.60 -27.88
C TYR A 102 -7.44 -40.95 -27.11
N PHE A 103 -7.76 -40.09 -26.14
CA PHE A 103 -6.80 -39.45 -25.27
C PHE A 103 -6.01 -40.49 -24.47
N PHE A 104 -6.68 -41.41 -23.76
CA PHE A 104 -5.99 -42.49 -23.03
C PHE A 104 -5.19 -43.42 -23.95
N LYS A 105 -5.68 -43.71 -25.16
CA LYS A 105 -4.92 -44.48 -26.15
C LYS A 105 -3.67 -43.75 -26.63
N MET A 106 -3.70 -42.42 -26.77
CA MET A 106 -2.54 -41.63 -27.15
C MET A 106 -1.41 -41.71 -26.11
N PHE A 107 -1.76 -41.79 -24.82
CA PHE A 107 -0.79 -41.98 -23.74
C PHE A 107 -0.39 -43.44 -23.52
N SER A 108 -1.17 -44.41 -24.02
CA SER A 108 -0.83 -45.84 -23.91
C SER A 108 0.40 -46.26 -24.72
N GLY A 109 0.81 -45.47 -25.72
CA GLY A 109 2.02 -45.68 -26.51
C GLY A 109 3.27 -44.95 -25.99
N ILE A 110 3.12 -44.10 -24.97
CA ILE A 110 4.25 -43.39 -24.34
C ILE A 110 4.94 -44.33 -23.36
N LEU A 111 6.28 -44.39 -23.39
CA LEU A 111 7.04 -45.12 -22.38
C LEU A 111 6.67 -44.60 -20.98
N PRO A 112 6.38 -45.48 -20.00
CA PRO A 112 6.04 -45.08 -18.63
C PRO A 112 7.05 -44.08 -18.04
N ALA A 113 8.34 -44.21 -18.39
CA ALA A 113 9.42 -43.31 -17.97
C ALA A 113 9.20 -41.84 -18.36
N ALA A 114 8.68 -41.56 -19.56
CA ALA A 114 8.42 -40.18 -19.99
C ALA A 114 7.25 -39.56 -19.22
N MET A 115 6.23 -40.37 -18.88
CA MET A 115 5.11 -39.91 -18.04
C MET A 115 5.58 -39.55 -16.62
N TYR A 116 6.45 -40.36 -16.01
CA TYR A 116 7.06 -40.04 -14.71
C TYR A 116 7.88 -38.74 -14.74
N LEU A 117 8.62 -38.49 -15.83
CA LEU A 117 9.42 -37.28 -15.98
C LEU A 117 8.51 -36.03 -16.06
N VAL A 118 7.43 -36.09 -16.84
CA VAL A 118 6.44 -35.00 -16.93
C VAL A 118 5.83 -34.72 -15.55
N ILE A 119 5.37 -35.75 -14.85
CA ILE A 119 4.78 -35.60 -13.51
C ILE A 119 5.79 -34.97 -12.54
N LEU A 120 7.04 -35.42 -12.55
CA LEU A 120 8.09 -34.90 -11.69
C LEU A 120 8.36 -33.42 -11.96
N VAL A 121 8.44 -33.01 -13.22
CA VAL A 121 8.62 -31.59 -13.60
C VAL A 121 7.41 -30.76 -13.18
N THR A 122 6.19 -31.25 -13.39
CA THR A 122 4.96 -30.54 -12.98
C THR A 122 4.92 -30.34 -11.47
N VAL A 123 5.22 -31.38 -10.68
CA VAL A 123 5.27 -31.29 -9.21
C VAL A 123 6.35 -30.29 -8.77
N PHE A 124 7.52 -30.33 -9.39
CA PHE A 124 8.60 -29.40 -9.07
C PHE A 124 8.21 -27.94 -9.29
N ILE A 125 7.56 -27.63 -10.42
CA ILE A 125 7.06 -26.29 -10.73
C ILE A 125 6.01 -25.85 -9.70
N LEU A 126 5.06 -26.71 -9.37
CA LEU A 126 4.01 -26.40 -8.39
C LEU A 126 4.58 -26.11 -7.00
N VAL A 127 5.54 -26.92 -6.54
CA VAL A 127 6.21 -26.70 -5.26
C VAL A 127 6.97 -25.37 -5.27
N PHE A 128 7.70 -25.08 -6.34
CA PHE A 128 8.45 -23.83 -6.46
C PHE A 128 7.52 -22.61 -6.41
N GLN A 129 6.43 -22.61 -7.20
CA GLN A 129 5.43 -21.55 -7.20
C GLN A 129 4.75 -21.40 -5.83
N GLY A 130 4.43 -22.51 -5.17
CA GLY A 130 3.85 -22.50 -3.83
C GLY A 130 4.78 -21.86 -2.79
N ILE A 131 6.08 -22.18 -2.83
CA ILE A 131 7.09 -21.56 -1.96
C ILE A 131 7.21 -20.07 -2.22
N GLU A 132 7.23 -19.65 -3.48
CA GLU A 132 7.32 -18.23 -3.85
C GLU A 132 6.10 -17.44 -3.36
N MET A 133 4.90 -17.97 -3.57
CA MET A 133 3.66 -17.39 -3.08
C MET A 133 3.67 -17.28 -1.55
N PHE A 134 4.09 -18.33 -0.85
CA PHE A 134 4.19 -18.32 0.61
C PHE A 134 5.19 -17.27 1.11
N ARG A 135 6.35 -17.14 0.44
CA ARG A 135 7.33 -16.10 0.76
C ARG A 135 6.75 -14.70 0.56
N LYS A 136 6.02 -14.46 -0.53
CA LYS A 136 5.37 -13.17 -0.82
C LYS A 136 4.34 -12.83 0.26
N TYR A 137 3.51 -13.80 0.64
CA TYR A 137 2.53 -13.64 1.71
C TYR A 137 3.20 -13.29 3.06
N ARG A 138 4.28 -14.00 3.42
CA ARG A 138 5.03 -13.71 4.65
C ARG A 138 5.65 -12.32 4.65
N LYS A 139 6.15 -11.84 3.49
CA LYS A 139 6.67 -10.47 3.35
C LYS A 139 5.58 -9.43 3.56
N GLN A 140 4.39 -9.63 2.99
CA GLN A 140 3.25 -8.73 3.18
C GLN A 140 2.81 -8.66 4.65
N LEU A 141 2.79 -9.81 5.35
CA LEU A 141 2.50 -9.84 6.79
C LEU A 141 3.54 -9.11 7.62
N ASN A 142 4.83 -9.22 7.29
CA ASN A 142 5.89 -8.50 8.01
C ASN A 142 5.82 -6.98 7.82
N ILE A 143 5.34 -6.49 6.67
CA ILE A 143 5.18 -5.05 6.43
C ILE A 143 4.03 -4.48 7.29
N LEU A 144 2.96 -5.26 7.50
CA LEU A 144 1.82 -4.87 8.34
C LEU A 144 2.13 -4.92 9.85
N ASN A 145 3.16 -5.68 10.25
CA ASN A 145 3.57 -5.83 11.65
C ASN A 145 4.68 -4.87 12.09
N TYR A 146 5.00 -3.85 11.27
CA TYR A 146 5.94 -2.81 11.67
C TYR A 146 5.20 -1.79 12.56
N LYS A 147 5.36 -1.98 13.87
CA LYS A 147 4.91 -1.05 14.91
C LYS A 147 5.95 0.04 15.12
#